data_AF-A0A964ECW4-F1
#
_entry.id   AF-A0A964ECW4-F1
#
_cell.length_a   1.000
_cell.length_b   1.000
_cell.length_c   1.000
_cell.angle_alpha   90.00
_cell.angle_beta   90.00
_cell.angle_gamma   90.00
#
_symmetry.space_group_name_H-M   'P 1'
#
loop_
_entity.id
_entity.type
_entity.pdbx_description
1 polymer ?
#
loop_
_entity_poly.entity_id
_entity_poly.type
_entity_poly.pdbx_seq_one_letter_code
_entity_poly.pdbx_strand_id
1 'polypeptide(L)'
;MRLLILYIFAGTLLVPKTQGQTPSCTSHPTDPGAQFLNSFVLTVTISSGSSFFSDNTNCQSHNEVCVWLMSDGSQDYVVDVAHTTFTGECGEVDLTPLSNLLDLISSAAVEEGIILGYPPCTGTTSSTDTVEVLTTSCAERSGTGAGTTFDACDSIWCKRVYEVKCIEGVPTVTELPGVNSNCTGTPSSCEEGCGDT
;
A
#
# COMPACT_ATOMS: atom_id res chain seq x y z
N MET A 1 26.80 4.12 6.52
CA MET A 1 25.96 3.02 6.01
C MET A 1 25.42 2.26 7.22
N ARG A 2 24.20 2.57 7.66
CA ARG A 2 23.52 1.82 8.73
C ARG A 2 22.58 0.84 8.04
N LEU A 3 22.82 -0.45 8.25
CA LEU A 3 21.97 -1.52 7.78
C LEU A 3 20.75 -1.57 8.71
N LEU A 4 19.62 -1.05 8.24
CA LEU A 4 18.34 -1.19 8.93
C LEU A 4 17.76 -2.55 8.52
N ILE A 5 17.83 -3.54 9.40
CA ILE A 5 17.15 -4.83 9.17
C ILE A 5 15.75 -4.67 9.76
N LEU A 6 14.80 -4.31 8.91
CA LEU A 6 13.38 -4.26 9.24
C LEU A 6 12.85 -5.70 9.20
N TYR A 7 12.48 -6.27 10.35
CA TYR A 7 11.79 -7.55 10.40
C TYR A 7 10.28 -7.27 10.30
N ILE A 8 9.73 -7.30 9.09
CA ILE A 8 8.28 -7.24 8.87
C ILE A 8 7.74 -8.67 9.05
N PHE A 9 6.98 -8.91 10.12
CA PHE A 9 6.13 -10.09 10.22
C PHE A 9 4.74 -9.72 9.68
N ALA A 10 4.53 -9.93 8.38
CA ALA A 10 3.20 -9.90 7.78
C ALA A 10 2.45 -11.17 8.19
N GLY A 11 1.82 -11.16 9.36
CA GLY A 11 0.88 -12.20 9.76
C GLY A 11 -0.46 -11.99 9.04
N THR A 12 -0.63 -12.59 7.87
CA THR A 12 -1.87 -12.50 7.08
C THR A 12 -2.95 -13.42 7.67
N LEU A 13 -4.00 -12.83 8.23
CA LEU A 13 -5.22 -13.56 8.57
C LEU A 13 -6.20 -13.46 7.39
N LEU A 14 -6.29 -14.53 6.59
CA LEU A 14 -7.21 -14.59 5.45
C LEU A 14 -8.65 -14.65 5.95
N VAL A 15 -9.36 -13.52 5.87
CA VAL A 15 -10.83 -13.50 5.98
C VAL A 15 -11.39 -13.48 4.56
N PRO A 16 -11.93 -14.60 4.02
CA PRO A 16 -12.60 -14.57 2.74
C PRO A 16 -13.81 -13.62 2.83
N LYS A 17 -13.82 -12.56 2.03
CA LYS A 17 -14.94 -11.61 1.95
C LYS A 17 -16.21 -12.36 1.50
N THR A 18 -17.27 -12.30 2.30
CA THR A 18 -18.64 -12.55 1.85
C THR A 18 -18.99 -11.58 0.74
N GLN A 19 -19.45 -12.12 -0.40
CA GLN A 19 -19.94 -11.39 -1.57
C GLN A 19 -20.98 -10.33 -1.17
N GLY A 20 -20.72 -9.05 -1.45
CA GLY A 20 -21.73 -7.99 -1.26
C GLY A 20 -21.24 -6.54 -1.21
N GLN A 21 -19.95 -6.27 -0.99
CA GLN A 21 -19.42 -4.91 -1.14
C GLN A 21 -18.98 -4.70 -2.58
N THR A 22 -19.60 -3.72 -3.26
CA THR A 22 -19.05 -3.17 -4.50
C THR A 22 -17.67 -2.62 -4.19
N PRO A 23 -16.60 -3.03 -4.91
CA PRO A 23 -15.29 -2.45 -4.73
C PRO A 23 -15.38 -0.93 -4.89
N SER A 24 -14.65 -0.15 -4.07
CA SER A 24 -14.51 1.30 -4.30
C SER A 24 -13.81 1.62 -5.63
N CYS A 25 -13.18 0.61 -6.25
CA CYS A 25 -12.45 0.63 -7.50
C CYS A 25 -13.37 0.91 -8.73
N THR A 26 -13.75 2.16 -8.98
CA THR A 26 -14.59 2.50 -10.14
C THR A 26 -13.81 2.71 -11.44
N SER A 27 -12.57 3.18 -11.36
CA SER A 27 -11.70 3.49 -12.50
C SER A 27 -10.24 3.59 -12.08
N HIS A 28 -9.30 3.26 -12.97
CA HIS A 28 -7.88 3.51 -12.73
C HIS A 28 -7.58 5.01 -12.79
N PRO A 29 -6.76 5.58 -11.87
CA PRO A 29 -6.56 7.03 -11.80
C PRO A 29 -5.83 7.66 -12.99
N THR A 30 -4.92 6.91 -13.63
CA THR A 30 -4.01 7.44 -14.66
C THR A 30 -4.16 6.78 -16.02
N ASP A 31 -4.92 5.68 -16.11
CA ASP A 31 -5.13 4.93 -17.36
C ASP A 31 -6.61 4.61 -17.58
N PRO A 32 -7.31 5.37 -18.43
CA PRO A 32 -8.73 5.12 -18.70
C PRO A 32 -9.01 3.82 -19.46
N GLY A 33 -7.98 3.17 -20.04
CA GLY A 33 -8.09 1.88 -20.73
C GLY A 33 -7.80 0.67 -19.84
N ALA A 34 -7.38 0.90 -18.59
CA ALA A 34 -7.07 -0.18 -17.65
C ALA A 34 -8.30 -1.03 -17.32
N GLN A 35 -8.08 -2.33 -17.15
CA GLN A 35 -9.11 -3.32 -16.82
C GLN A 35 -8.98 -3.73 -15.36
N PHE A 36 -10.08 -3.65 -14.62
CA PHE A 36 -10.13 -4.12 -13.24
C PHE A 36 -9.97 -5.65 -13.21
N LEU A 37 -8.99 -6.14 -12.44
CA LEU A 37 -8.73 -7.57 -12.29
C LEU A 37 -9.36 -8.10 -10.99
N ASN A 38 -9.06 -7.46 -9.87
CA ASN A 38 -9.46 -7.93 -8.55
C ASN A 38 -9.39 -6.82 -7.51
N SER A 39 -9.95 -7.05 -6.32
CA SER A 39 -9.78 -6.20 -5.14
C SER A 39 -9.67 -7.04 -3.88
N PHE A 40 -8.85 -6.62 -2.94
CA PHE A 40 -8.73 -7.27 -1.63
C PHE A 40 -8.60 -6.23 -0.50
N VAL A 41 -8.85 -6.66 0.73
CA VAL A 41 -8.59 -5.84 1.92
C VAL A 41 -7.26 -6.28 2.49
N LEU A 42 -6.31 -5.35 2.50
CA LEU A 42 -5.01 -5.52 3.10
C LEU A 42 -5.06 -5.09 4.56
N THR A 43 -4.68 -6.00 5.46
CA THR A 43 -4.49 -5.68 6.88
C THR A 43 -3.01 -5.53 7.18
N VAL A 44 -2.59 -4.32 7.59
CA VAL A 44 -1.20 -4.03 7.98
C VAL A 44 -1.15 -3.74 9.48
N THR A 45 -0.27 -4.42 10.20
CA THR A 45 -0.02 -4.10 11.61
C THR A 45 0.91 -2.90 11.70
N ILE A 46 0.46 -1.86 12.40
CA ILE A 46 1.25 -0.65 12.63
C ILE A 46 1.95 -0.81 13.98
N SER A 47 3.29 -0.75 13.97
CA SER A 47 4.13 -0.84 15.16
C SER A 47 5.20 0.24 15.16
N SER A 48 5.35 1.00 16.23
CA SER A 48 6.43 1.95 16.41
C SER A 48 7.69 1.20 16.82
N GLY A 49 8.60 1.01 15.87
CA GLY A 49 9.87 0.32 16.12
C GLY A 49 10.75 1.08 17.12
N SER A 50 10.65 0.80 18.43
CA SER A 50 11.72 1.08 19.41
C SER A 50 11.63 0.36 20.77
N SER A 51 10.57 -0.40 21.07
CA SER A 51 10.40 -1.03 22.39
C SER A 51 10.27 -2.56 22.29
N PHE A 52 11.27 -3.30 22.80
CA PHE A 52 11.20 -4.76 22.99
C PHE A 52 10.44 -5.18 24.26
N PHE A 53 9.91 -4.23 25.04
CA PHE A 53 9.23 -4.51 26.30
C PHE A 53 8.02 -3.59 26.45
N SER A 54 6.81 -4.14 26.22
CA SER A 54 5.51 -3.42 26.27
C SER A 54 5.38 -2.47 25.08
N ASP A 55 4.43 -2.62 24.16
CA ASP A 55 3.01 -2.75 24.41
C ASP A 55 2.30 -3.61 23.37
N ASN A 56 1.12 -4.06 23.76
CA ASN A 56 0.20 -4.90 23.03
C ASN A 56 -0.47 -4.11 21.89
N THR A 57 0.31 -3.43 21.04
CA THR A 57 -0.23 -2.60 19.95
C THR A 57 -0.80 -3.52 18.88
N ASN A 58 -2.07 -3.86 19.05
CA ASN A 58 -2.90 -4.55 18.07
C ASN A 58 -3.42 -3.57 17.00
N CYS A 59 -2.69 -2.48 16.74
CA CYS A 59 -3.11 -1.50 15.75
C CYS A 59 -3.02 -2.13 14.36
N GLN A 60 -4.16 -2.19 13.70
CA GLN A 60 -4.28 -2.71 12.35
C GLN A 60 -4.90 -1.65 11.47
N SER A 61 -4.24 -1.33 10.35
CA SER A 61 -4.86 -0.60 9.26
C SER A 61 -5.49 -1.60 8.28
N HIS A 62 -6.69 -1.28 7.80
CA HIS A 62 -7.40 -2.03 6.78
C HIS A 62 -7.55 -1.14 5.56
N ASN A 63 -6.98 -1.57 4.44
CA ASN A 63 -6.86 -0.79 3.23
C ASN A 63 -7.46 -1.59 2.08
N GLU A 64 -8.36 -0.99 1.30
CA GLU A 64 -8.81 -1.63 0.07
C GLU A 64 -7.74 -1.43 -1.01
N VAL A 65 -7.33 -2.53 -1.63
CA VAL A 65 -6.35 -2.54 -2.72
C VAL A 65 -7.06 -3.02 -3.98
N CYS A 66 -6.97 -2.23 -5.05
CA CYS A 66 -7.50 -2.56 -6.37
C CYS A 66 -6.36 -3.00 -7.28
N VAL A 67 -6.53 -4.12 -7.98
CA VAL A 67 -5.57 -4.64 -8.95
C VAL A 67 -6.08 -4.36 -10.36
N TRP A 68 -5.25 -3.74 -11.18
CA TRP A 68 -5.58 -3.34 -12.54
C TRP A 68 -4.59 -3.93 -13.55
N LEU A 69 -5.10 -4.31 -14.72
CA LEU A 69 -4.29 -4.58 -15.91
C LEU A 69 -4.28 -3.33 -16.77
N MET A 70 -3.11 -2.75 -16.93
CA MET A 70 -2.89 -1.52 -17.67
C MET A 70 -2.98 -1.76 -19.19
N SER A 71 -3.21 -0.68 -19.93
CA SER A 71 -3.33 -0.71 -21.39
C SER A 71 -2.05 -1.19 -22.10
N ASP A 72 -0.89 -1.04 -21.45
CA ASP A 72 0.40 -1.53 -21.93
C ASP A 72 0.69 -2.99 -21.51
N GLY A 73 -0.21 -3.62 -20.76
CA GLY A 73 -0.11 -4.98 -20.25
C GLY A 73 0.58 -5.12 -18.89
N SER A 74 1.07 -4.04 -18.30
CA SER A 74 1.59 -4.04 -16.92
C SER A 74 0.46 -4.16 -15.89
N GLN A 75 0.81 -4.43 -14.62
CA GLN A 75 -0.14 -4.52 -13.53
C GLN A 75 0.12 -3.44 -12.50
N ASP A 76 -0.96 -2.79 -12.08
CA ASP A 76 -0.93 -1.72 -11.10
C ASP A 76 -1.81 -2.07 -9.89
N TYR A 77 -1.35 -1.63 -8.72
CA TYR A 77 -2.14 -1.58 -7.50
C TYR A 77 -2.56 -0.15 -7.23
N VAL A 78 -3.83 0.06 -6.92
CA VAL A 78 -4.34 1.36 -6.45
C VAL A 78 -4.77 1.20 -5.00
N VAL A 79 -4.22 2.05 -4.13
CA VAL A 79 -4.58 2.13 -2.72
C VAL A 79 -5.04 3.54 -2.41
N ASP A 80 -6.32 3.68 -2.09
CA ASP A 80 -6.89 4.95 -1.67
C ASP A 80 -6.88 5.07 -0.14
N VAL A 81 -6.08 5.99 0.37
CA VAL A 81 -5.92 6.19 1.82
C VAL A 81 -7.19 6.76 2.46
N ALA A 82 -8.08 7.38 1.69
CA ALA A 82 -9.35 7.91 2.22
C ALA A 82 -10.27 6.80 2.75
N HIS A 83 -10.05 5.55 2.31
CA HIS A 83 -10.79 4.38 2.75
C HIS A 83 -10.02 3.55 3.79
N THR A 84 -8.85 4.00 4.23
CA THR A 84 -8.11 3.36 5.31
C THR A 84 -8.89 3.45 6.61
N THR A 85 -9.08 2.32 7.27
CA THR A 85 -9.68 2.26 8.61
C THR A 85 -8.72 1.63 9.59
N PHE A 86 -8.81 2.04 10.85
CA PHE A 86 -7.93 1.56 11.91
C PHE A 86 -8.73 0.82 12.99
N THR A 87 -8.15 -0.26 13.51
CA THR A 87 -8.74 -1.03 14.61
C THR A 87 -7.68 -1.35 15.65
N GLY A 88 -8.08 -1.38 16.92
CA GLY A 88 -7.17 -1.63 18.05
C GLY A 88 -6.63 -0.35 18.69
N GLU A 89 -5.53 -0.48 19.42
CA GLU A 89 -4.86 0.63 20.11
C GLU A 89 -3.88 1.33 19.16
N CYS A 90 -4.39 2.30 18.40
CA CYS A 90 -3.69 2.92 17.28
C CYS A 90 -3.01 4.27 17.58
N GLY A 91 -2.60 4.54 18.83
CA GLY A 91 -1.93 5.81 19.17
C GLY A 91 -0.64 6.09 18.37
N GLU A 92 -0.03 5.04 17.81
CA GLU A 92 1.16 5.15 16.95
C GLU A 92 0.86 5.71 15.56
N VAL A 93 -0.39 5.59 15.10
CA VAL A 93 -0.82 6.15 13.80
C VAL A 93 -0.60 7.66 13.80
N ASP A 94 -0.92 8.33 14.91
CA ASP A 94 -0.81 9.79 15.06
C ASP A 94 0.64 10.29 14.97
N LEU A 95 1.61 9.41 15.24
CA LEU A 95 3.05 9.71 15.21
C LEU A 95 3.73 9.23 13.92
N THR A 96 3.04 8.42 13.11
CA THR A 96 3.60 7.85 11.89
C THR A 96 3.32 8.80 10.72
N PRO A 97 4.36 9.36 10.07
CA PRO A 97 4.19 10.18 8.87
C PRO A 97 3.40 9.43 7.80
N LEU A 98 2.53 10.15 7.07
CA LEU A 98 1.73 9.55 5.99
C LEU A 98 2.60 8.80 4.97
N SER A 99 3.75 9.36 4.59
CA SER A 99 4.71 8.72 3.68
C SER A 99 5.14 7.32 4.17
N ASN A 100 5.58 7.21 5.42
CA ASN A 100 5.99 5.94 6.01
C ASN A 100 4.84 4.93 6.09
N LEU A 101 3.62 5.42 6.38
CA LEU A 101 2.43 4.57 6.41
C LEU A 101 2.13 4.01 5.01
N LEU A 102 2.19 4.85 3.98
CA LEU A 102 1.95 4.47 2.59
C LEU A 102 3.07 3.61 2.01
N ASP A 103 4.32 3.77 2.45
CA ASP A 103 5.43 2.86 2.11
C ASP A 103 5.14 1.44 2.60
N LEU A 104 4.74 1.31 3.88
CA LEU A 104 4.39 0.03 4.48
C LEU A 104 3.20 -0.63 3.77
N ILE A 105 2.14 0.16 3.51
CA ILE A 105 0.95 -0.31 2.81
C ILE A 105 1.28 -0.73 1.37
N SER A 106 2.11 0.04 0.66
CA SER A 106 2.48 -0.26 -0.73
C SER A 106 3.28 -1.56 -0.85
N SER A 107 4.29 -1.74 0.02
CA SER A 107 5.06 -2.99 0.04
C SER A 107 4.18 -4.19 0.37
N ALA A 108 3.32 -4.08 1.38
CA ALA A 108 2.43 -5.16 1.78
C ALA A 108 1.34 -5.46 0.73
N ALA A 109 0.87 -4.45 -0.01
CA ALA A 109 -0.06 -4.64 -1.13
C ALA A 109 0.56 -5.49 -2.24
N VAL A 110 1.83 -5.23 -2.60
CA VAL A 110 2.54 -6.03 -3.61
C VAL A 110 2.74 -7.46 -3.14
N GLU A 111 3.18 -7.67 -1.90
CA GLU A 111 3.38 -9.01 -1.34
C GLU A 111 2.08 -9.83 -1.32
N GLU A 112 0.99 -9.25 -0.82
CA GLU A 112 -0.31 -9.91 -0.79
C GLU A 112 -0.85 -10.15 -2.21
N GLY A 113 -0.71 -9.18 -3.10
CA GLY A 113 -1.09 -9.31 -4.50
C GLY A 113 -0.40 -10.49 -5.18
N ILE A 114 0.90 -10.69 -4.94
CA ILE A 114 1.67 -11.81 -5.45
C ILE A 114 1.16 -13.15 -4.90
N ILE A 115 0.86 -13.22 -3.60
CA ILE A 115 0.26 -14.42 -2.98
C ILE A 115 -1.07 -14.76 -3.65
N LEU A 116 -1.84 -13.74 -4.04
CA LEU A 116 -3.10 -13.88 -4.78
C LEU A 116 -2.92 -14.11 -6.29
N GLY A 117 -1.69 -14.10 -6.80
CA GLY A 117 -1.35 -14.39 -8.19
C GLY A 117 -1.18 -13.17 -9.10
N TYR A 118 -0.89 -12.00 -8.55
CA TYR A 118 -0.70 -10.75 -9.27
C TYR A 118 0.68 -10.12 -8.96
N PRO A 119 1.61 -10.02 -9.93
CA PRO A 119 1.66 -10.80 -11.15
C PRO A 119 1.81 -12.30 -10.85
N PRO A 120 1.42 -13.18 -11.79
CA PRO A 120 1.44 -14.62 -11.56
C PRO A 120 2.87 -15.17 -11.59
N CYS A 121 3.38 -15.60 -10.44
CA CYS A 121 4.62 -16.39 -10.35
C CYS A 121 4.35 -17.90 -10.61
N THR A 122 3.76 -18.25 -11.75
CA THR A 122 3.31 -19.62 -12.04
C THR A 122 4.24 -20.45 -12.92
N GLY A 123 5.46 -19.97 -13.20
CA GLY A 123 6.41 -20.60 -14.13
C GLY A 123 7.63 -21.24 -13.46
N THR A 124 8.23 -22.24 -14.14
CA THR A 124 9.56 -22.78 -13.79
C THR A 124 10.71 -21.95 -14.36
N THR A 125 10.41 -21.05 -15.29
CA THR A 125 11.38 -20.13 -15.89
C THR A 125 11.42 -18.84 -15.09
N SER A 126 12.63 -18.28 -14.91
CA SER A 126 12.77 -16.96 -14.32
C SER A 126 11.98 -15.93 -15.13
N SER A 127 11.16 -15.13 -14.46
CA SER A 127 10.53 -13.93 -15.01
C SER A 127 10.84 -12.73 -14.14
N THR A 128 10.80 -11.56 -14.74
CA THR A 128 10.88 -10.26 -14.07
C THR A 128 9.75 -9.41 -14.59
N ASP A 129 8.92 -8.93 -13.69
CA ASP A 129 7.85 -7.99 -13.97
C ASP A 129 8.04 -6.72 -13.14
N THR A 130 7.51 -5.61 -13.64
CA THR A 130 7.43 -4.36 -12.90
C THR A 130 5.98 -4.10 -12.54
N VAL A 131 5.75 -3.71 -11.29
CA VAL A 131 4.44 -3.39 -10.76
C VAL A 131 4.47 -1.99 -10.18
N GLU A 132 3.45 -1.19 -10.46
CA GLU A 132 3.30 0.14 -9.87
C GLU A 132 2.27 0.10 -8.74
N VAL A 133 2.52 0.83 -7.66
CA VAL A 133 1.53 1.09 -6.60
C VAL A 133 1.22 2.57 -6.61
N LEU A 134 -0.02 2.90 -6.93
CA LEU A 134 -0.57 4.24 -6.87
C LEU A 134 -1.22 4.46 -5.51
N THR A 135 -0.74 5.46 -4.79
CA THR A 135 -1.33 5.92 -3.52
C THR A 135 -1.71 7.39 -3.62
N THR A 136 -2.58 7.85 -2.72
CA THR A 136 -2.84 9.29 -2.54
C THR A 136 -1.51 10.03 -2.32
N SER A 137 -1.26 11.12 -3.07
CA SER A 137 -0.01 11.88 -2.88
C SER A 137 -0.04 12.79 -1.67
N CYS A 138 -1.20 13.36 -1.37
CA CYS A 138 -1.35 14.35 -0.31
C CYS A 138 -2.66 14.12 0.42
N ALA A 139 -2.60 14.03 1.74
CA ALA A 139 -3.81 13.94 2.55
C ALA A 139 -3.73 14.79 3.80
N GLU A 140 -4.87 15.37 4.17
CA GLU A 140 -5.08 15.99 5.47
C GLU A 140 -5.51 14.90 6.43
N ARG A 141 -4.78 14.78 7.54
CA ARG A 141 -5.13 13.87 8.62
C ARG A 141 -6.08 14.55 9.59
N SER A 142 -7.11 13.83 9.99
CA SER A 142 -8.02 14.25 11.06
C SER A 142 -8.30 13.09 12.02
N GLY A 143 -8.75 13.41 13.24
CA GLY A 143 -8.96 12.41 14.29
C GLY A 143 -7.67 11.97 15.00
N THR A 144 -7.78 10.91 15.80
CA THR A 144 -6.66 10.30 16.54
C THR A 144 -6.87 8.80 16.72
N GLY A 145 -5.77 8.06 16.82
CA GLY A 145 -5.77 6.63 17.07
C GLY A 145 -6.58 5.83 16.05
N ALA A 146 -7.53 5.02 16.54
CA ALA A 146 -8.41 4.24 15.66
C ALA A 146 -9.46 5.10 14.93
N GLY A 147 -9.67 6.34 15.38
CA GLY A 147 -10.56 7.31 14.74
C GLY A 147 -9.87 8.19 13.73
N THR A 148 -8.61 7.92 13.39
CA THR A 148 -7.87 8.68 12.38
C THR A 148 -8.44 8.45 10.99
N THR A 149 -8.63 9.53 10.26
CA THR A 149 -9.10 9.57 8.88
C THR A 149 -8.17 10.42 8.02
N PHE A 150 -8.18 10.18 6.73
CA PHE A 150 -7.40 10.92 5.74
C PHE A 150 -8.30 11.46 4.65
N ASP A 151 -8.20 12.75 4.37
CA ASP A 151 -8.91 13.39 3.28
C ASP A 151 -7.90 13.82 2.22
N ALA A 152 -8.05 13.36 0.98
CA ALA A 152 -7.13 13.71 -0.10
C ALA A 152 -7.15 15.24 -0.34
N CYS A 153 -5.97 15.86 -0.31
CA CYS A 153 -5.82 17.30 -0.52
C CYS A 153 -5.86 17.71 -1.99
N ASP A 154 -5.52 16.78 -2.87
CA ASP A 154 -5.55 16.92 -4.31
C ASP A 154 -5.97 15.60 -4.96
N SER A 155 -6.04 15.59 -6.28
CA SER A 155 -6.28 14.39 -7.07
C SER A 155 -4.99 13.83 -7.67
N ILE A 156 -3.84 14.21 -7.13
CA ILE A 156 -2.54 13.73 -7.60
C ILE A 156 -2.28 12.38 -6.94
N TRP A 157 -1.63 11.50 -7.69
CA TRP A 157 -1.28 10.17 -7.23
C TRP A 157 0.22 10.06 -7.12
N CYS A 158 0.64 9.45 -6.03
CA CYS A 158 1.99 9.03 -5.75
C CYS A 158 2.23 7.66 -6.35
N LYS A 159 3.39 7.45 -6.95
CA LYS A 159 3.72 6.19 -7.60
C LYS A 159 4.99 5.57 -7.01
N ARG A 160 4.86 4.36 -6.49
CA ARG A 160 5.98 3.49 -6.14
C ARG A 160 6.12 2.38 -7.16
N VAL A 161 7.36 2.00 -7.48
CA VAL A 161 7.64 1.01 -8.51
C VAL A 161 8.39 -0.16 -7.87
N TYR A 162 7.88 -1.36 -8.07
CA TYR A 162 8.46 -2.59 -7.54
C TYR A 162 8.85 -3.52 -8.68
N GLU A 163 10.06 -4.06 -8.60
CA GLU A 163 10.50 -5.19 -9.42
C GLU A 163 10.10 -6.49 -8.71
N VAL A 164 9.34 -7.33 -9.40
CA VAL A 164 8.97 -8.67 -8.94
C VAL A 164 9.72 -9.68 -9.78
N LYS A 165 10.64 -10.41 -9.17
CA LYS A 165 11.32 -11.54 -9.81
C LYS A 165 10.72 -12.85 -9.32
N CYS A 166 10.27 -13.69 -10.25
CA CYS A 166 9.83 -15.05 -9.93
C CYS A 166 10.94 -16.02 -10.35
N ILE A 167 11.59 -16.68 -9.40
CA ILE A 167 12.60 -17.72 -9.66
C ILE A 167 12.02 -19.05 -9.18
N GLU A 168 11.77 -19.98 -10.10
CA GLU A 168 11.19 -21.30 -9.79
C GLU A 168 9.89 -21.23 -8.97
N GLY A 169 9.05 -20.23 -9.27
CA GLY A 169 7.80 -19.97 -8.54
C GLY A 169 7.97 -19.26 -7.19
N VAL A 170 9.19 -18.88 -6.80
CA VAL A 170 9.46 -18.10 -5.59
C VAL A 170 9.57 -16.61 -5.96
N PRO A 171 8.68 -15.75 -5.47
CA PRO A 171 8.75 -14.31 -5.70
C PRO A 171 9.82 -13.65 -4.81
N THR A 172 10.53 -12.68 -5.37
CA THR A 172 11.29 -11.69 -4.62
C THR A 172 10.87 -10.30 -5.08
N VAL A 173 10.55 -9.42 -4.13
CA VAL A 173 10.13 -8.04 -4.39
C VAL A 173 11.28 -7.10 -4.06
N THR A 174 11.60 -6.20 -4.96
CA THR A 174 12.59 -5.13 -4.73
C THR A 174 11.98 -3.81 -5.12
N GLU A 175 11.94 -2.86 -4.19
CA GLU A 175 11.55 -1.49 -4.53
C GLU A 175 12.61 -0.86 -5.43
N LEU A 176 12.17 -0.31 -6.55
CA LEU A 176 12.99 0.48 -7.45
C LEU A 176 12.89 1.96 -7.05
N PRO A 177 13.89 2.80 -7.37
CA PRO A 177 13.79 4.23 -7.15
C PRO A 177 12.48 4.78 -7.74
N GLY A 178 11.65 5.38 -6.89
CA GLY A 178 10.31 5.82 -7.24
C GLY A 178 10.30 6.99 -8.22
N VAL A 179 9.15 7.20 -8.87
CA VAL A 179 8.82 8.48 -9.51
C VAL A 179 7.86 9.17 -8.57
N ASN A 180 8.40 9.99 -7.68
CA ASN A 180 7.62 10.65 -6.64
C ASN A 180 6.92 11.89 -7.19
N SER A 181 5.63 11.99 -6.88
CA SER A 181 4.84 13.20 -7.06
C SER A 181 4.87 13.95 -5.73
N ASN A 182 5.35 15.20 -5.72
CA ASN A 182 5.38 16.00 -4.49
C ASN A 182 4.03 16.69 -4.26
N CYS A 183 3.75 17.06 -3.00
CA CYS A 183 2.60 17.87 -2.64
C CYS A 183 2.75 19.33 -3.02
N THR A 184 2.86 19.60 -4.33
CA THR A 184 3.07 20.95 -4.82
C THR A 184 1.77 21.76 -4.77
N GLY A 185 1.73 22.79 -3.93
CA GLY A 185 0.63 23.75 -3.89
C GLY A 185 -0.53 23.39 -2.96
N THR A 186 -0.36 22.39 -2.10
CA THR A 186 -1.38 22.01 -1.11
C THR A 186 -1.36 22.90 0.15
N PRO A 187 -2.48 22.96 0.89
CA PRO A 187 -2.54 23.60 2.20
C PRO A 187 -1.45 23.09 3.16
N SER A 188 -1.04 23.94 4.11
CA SER A 188 -0.02 23.57 5.10
C SER A 188 -0.42 22.45 6.06
N SER A 189 -1.69 22.04 6.08
CA SER A 189 -2.20 20.90 6.86
C SER A 189 -2.08 19.57 6.12
N CYS A 190 -1.69 19.57 4.85
CA CYS A 190 -1.53 18.35 4.06
C CYS A 190 -0.18 17.69 4.33
N GLU A 191 -0.22 16.40 4.62
CA GLU A 191 0.95 15.55 4.75
C GLU A 191 1.33 14.94 3.39
N GLU A 192 2.64 14.81 3.13
CA GLU A 192 3.13 14.15 1.93
C GLU A 192 3.04 12.63 2.06
N GLY A 193 2.47 12.01 1.04
CA GLY A 193 2.29 10.57 0.91
C GLY A 193 3.44 9.86 0.18
N CYS A 194 4.24 10.58 -0.59
CA CYS A 194 5.54 10.12 -1.09
C CYS A 194 6.63 10.65 -0.17
N GLY A 195 7.54 9.78 0.29
CA GLY A 195 8.79 10.23 0.90
C GLY A 195 9.82 10.65 -0.15
N ASP A 196 10.81 11.45 0.23
CA ASP A 196 12.05 11.57 -0.53
C ASP A 196 12.83 10.25 -0.42
N THR A 197 12.78 9.41 -1.46
CA THR A 197 13.65 8.21 -1.58
C THR A 197 15.07 8.59 -2.01
#